data_AF-A0A438E044-F1
#
_entry.id   AF-A0A438E044-F1
#
_cell.length_a   1.000
_cell.length_b   1.000
_cell.length_c   1.000
_cell.angle_alpha   90.00
_cell.angle_beta   90.00
_cell.angle_gamma   90.00
#
_symmetry.space_group_name_H-M   'P 1'
#
loop_
_entity.id
_entity.type
_entity.pdbx_description
1 polymer ?
#
loop_
_entity_poly.entity_id
_entity_poly.type
_entity_poly.pdbx_seq_one_letter_code
_entity_poly.pdbx_strand_id
1 'polypeptide(L)'
;MDAVIPTKIGMPTIRTEAAHQDDANTELGRNLDWANEIRKSAAIRMADYQQRASAHYNRKVRPRSFKNGTLILRKVFENTTETGAGKFQAN
;
A
#
# COMPACT_ATOMS: atom_id res chain seq x y z
N MET A 1 6.21 -22.64 -61.24
CA MET A 1 5.41 -22.65 -60.00
C MET A 1 4.84 -21.27 -59.86
N ASP A 2 3.55 -21.10 -60.16
CA ASP A 2 2.88 -19.82 -59.99
C ASP A 2 2.53 -19.61 -58.52
N ALA A 3 3.06 -18.54 -57.94
CA ALA A 3 2.70 -18.10 -56.60
C ALA A 3 1.34 -17.40 -56.66
N VAL A 4 0.29 -18.06 -56.17
CA VAL A 4 -1.05 -17.49 -56.02
C VAL A 4 -1.04 -16.55 -54.83
N ILE A 5 -1.05 -15.24 -55.09
CA ILE A 5 -1.17 -14.21 -54.06
C ILE A 5 -2.62 -14.22 -53.55
N PRO A 6 -2.88 -14.40 -52.24
CA PRO A 6 -4.23 -14.26 -51.69
C PRO A 6 -4.68 -12.81 -51.85
N THR A 7 -5.64 -12.56 -52.73
CA THR A 7 -6.16 -11.21 -53.01
C THR A 7 -7.03 -10.66 -51.87
N LYS A 8 -7.14 -11.40 -50.75
CA LYS A 8 -7.90 -11.03 -49.56
C LYS A 8 -7.00 -11.08 -48.32
N ILE A 9 -5.99 -10.20 -48.26
CA ILE A 9 -5.69 -9.58 -46.97
C ILE A 9 -6.76 -8.50 -46.81
N GLY A 10 -7.96 -8.94 -46.42
CA GLY A 10 -9.12 -8.06 -46.31
C GLY A 10 -8.84 -7.01 -45.24
N MET A 11 -9.11 -5.74 -45.56
CA MET A 11 -9.12 -4.69 -44.55
C MET A 11 -9.96 -5.17 -43.35
N PRO A 12 -9.50 -4.91 -42.11
CA PRO A 12 -10.23 -5.34 -40.93
C PRO A 12 -11.67 -4.87 -41.02
N THR A 13 -12.60 -5.81 -40.91
CA THR A 13 -14.03 -5.50 -40.88
C THR A 13 -14.42 -5.17 -39.44
N ILE A 14 -15.51 -4.42 -39.25
CA ILE A 14 -16.03 -4.06 -37.93
C ILE A 14 -16.14 -5.28 -37.00
N ARG A 15 -16.50 -6.46 -37.54
CA ARG A 15 -16.58 -7.73 -36.77
C ARG A 15 -15.20 -8.23 -36.32
N THR A 16 -14.19 -8.11 -37.17
CA THR A 16 -12.80 -8.49 -36.86
C THR A 16 -12.20 -7.54 -35.83
N GLU A 17 -12.44 -6.24 -35.97
CA GLU A 17 -11.98 -5.23 -35.01
C GLU A 17 -12.65 -5.40 -33.64
N ALA A 18 -13.96 -5.65 -33.60
CA ALA A 18 -14.68 -5.90 -32.35
C ALA A 18 -14.16 -7.15 -31.62
N ALA A 19 -13.94 -8.26 -32.35
CA ALA A 19 -13.38 -9.47 -31.76
C ALA A 19 -11.96 -9.24 -31.19
N HIS A 20 -11.10 -8.53 -31.94
CA HIS A 20 -9.77 -8.17 -31.45
C HIS A 20 -9.83 -7.26 -30.21
N GLN A 21 -10.81 -6.37 -30.13
CA GLN A 21 -11.01 -5.52 -28.96
C GLN A 21 -11.47 -6.34 -27.74
N ASP A 22 -12.37 -7.30 -27.92
CA ASP A 22 -12.83 -8.20 -26.84
C ASP A 22 -11.69 -9.08 -26.31
N ASP A 23 -10.84 -9.58 -27.19
CA ASP A 23 -9.63 -10.34 -26.82
C ASP A 23 -8.67 -9.45 -26.01
N ALA A 24 -8.38 -8.23 -26.50
CA ALA A 24 -7.53 -7.27 -25.80
C ALA A 24 -8.10 -6.87 -24.42
N ASN A 25 -9.41 -6.69 -24.31
CA ASN A 25 -10.09 -6.40 -23.04
C ASN A 25 -9.97 -7.58 -22.06
N THR A 26 -10.07 -8.80 -22.56
CA THR A 26 -9.92 -10.02 -21.74
C THR A 26 -8.50 -10.17 -21.21
N GLU A 27 -7.49 -9.92 -22.05
CA GLU A 27 -6.09 -9.90 -21.64
C GLU A 27 -5.80 -8.80 -20.62
N LEU A 28 -6.36 -7.60 -20.83
CA LEU A 28 -6.26 -6.49 -19.88
C LEU A 28 -6.83 -6.87 -18.52
N GLY A 29 -8.01 -7.51 -18.49
CA GLY A 29 -8.63 -8.02 -17.26
C GLY A 29 -7.72 -8.98 -16.50
N ARG A 30 -7.15 -9.98 -17.20
CA ARG A 30 -6.20 -10.94 -16.61
C ARG A 30 -4.96 -10.27 -16.04
N ASN A 31 -4.40 -9.29 -16.75
CA ASN A 31 -3.23 -8.54 -16.29
C ASN A 31 -3.54 -7.71 -15.02
N LEU A 32 -4.73 -7.12 -14.94
CA LEU A 32 -5.17 -6.38 -13.77
C LEU A 32 -5.39 -7.29 -12.56
N ASP A 33 -5.98 -8.46 -12.77
CA ASP A 33 -6.17 -9.46 -11.71
C ASP A 33 -4.83 -9.92 -11.14
N TRP A 34 -3.87 -10.21 -12.01
CA TRP A 34 -2.52 -10.58 -11.58
C TRP A 34 -1.84 -9.45 -10.77
N ALA A 35 -1.91 -8.21 -11.26
CA ALA A 35 -1.37 -7.06 -10.54
C ALA A 35 -2.02 -6.90 -9.16
N ASN A 36 -3.33 -7.16 -9.06
CA ASN A 36 -4.07 -7.10 -7.80
C ASN A 36 -3.66 -8.22 -6.83
N GLU A 37 -3.44 -9.44 -7.33
CA GLU A 37 -2.93 -10.56 -6.52
C GLU A 37 -1.54 -10.26 -5.93
N ILE A 38 -0.63 -9.75 -6.75
CA ILE A 38 0.71 -9.32 -6.28
C ILE A 38 0.56 -8.26 -5.20
N ARG A 39 -0.26 -7.23 -5.44
CA ARG A 39 -0.48 -6.16 -4.46
C ARG A 39 -1.05 -6.67 -3.14
N LYS A 40 -2.04 -7.57 -3.19
CA LYS A 40 -2.62 -8.19 -1.98
C LYS A 40 -1.57 -8.99 -1.20
N SER A 41 -0.75 -9.79 -1.89
CA SER A 41 0.32 -10.55 -1.24
C SER A 41 1.35 -9.65 -0.57
N ALA A 42 1.74 -8.55 -1.23
CA ALA A 42 2.65 -7.56 -0.66
C ALA A 42 2.04 -6.86 0.55
N ALA A 43 0.76 -6.50 0.50
CA ALA A 43 0.03 -5.89 1.60
C ALA A 43 -0.03 -6.79 2.83
N ILE A 44 -0.27 -8.10 2.65
CA ILE A 44 -0.26 -9.09 3.74
C ILE A 44 1.13 -9.12 4.42
N ARG A 45 2.21 -9.16 3.63
CA ARG A 45 3.58 -9.15 4.16
C ARG A 45 3.90 -7.85 4.90
N MET A 46 3.48 -6.70 4.37
CA MET A 46 3.66 -5.41 5.04
C MET A 46 2.91 -5.35 6.37
N ALA A 47 1.68 -5.84 6.42
CA ALA A 47 0.90 -5.91 7.65
C ALA A 47 1.58 -6.81 8.69
N ASP A 48 2.07 -7.99 8.31
CA ASP A 48 2.83 -8.89 9.20
C ASP A 48 4.10 -8.22 9.74
N TYR A 49 4.87 -7.52 8.89
CA TYR A 49 6.05 -6.78 9.36
C TYR A 49 5.70 -5.66 10.34
N GLN A 50 4.65 -4.88 10.06
CA GLN A 50 4.18 -3.84 10.97
C GLN A 50 3.72 -4.42 12.32
N GLN A 51 2.99 -5.54 12.30
CA GLN A 51 2.57 -6.24 13.51
C GLN A 51 3.77 -6.72 14.32
N ARG A 52 4.76 -7.37 13.70
CA ARG A 52 5.98 -7.84 14.38
C ARG A 52 6.80 -6.69 14.96
N ALA A 53 6.96 -5.60 14.21
CA ALA A 53 7.65 -4.41 14.70
C ALA A 53 6.95 -3.84 15.92
N SER A 54 5.62 -3.68 15.86
CA SER A 54 4.82 -3.16 16.96
C SER A 54 4.91 -4.06 18.20
N ALA A 55 4.77 -5.38 18.03
CA ALA A 55 4.91 -6.36 19.10
C ALA A 55 6.30 -6.32 19.75
N HIS A 56 7.36 -6.22 18.93
CA HIS A 56 8.73 -6.16 19.42
C HIS A 56 8.98 -4.94 20.30
N TYR A 57 8.58 -3.75 19.84
CA TYR A 57 8.76 -2.52 20.62
C TYR A 57 7.85 -2.47 21.84
N ASN A 58 6.58 -2.85 21.69
CA ASN A 58 5.60 -2.83 22.77
C ASN A 58 5.90 -3.86 23.87
N ARG A 59 6.64 -4.95 23.57
CA ARG A 59 7.02 -5.95 24.58
C ARG A 59 7.76 -5.37 25.80
N LYS A 60 8.48 -4.27 25.62
CA LYS A 60 9.25 -3.63 26.71
C LYS A 60 8.50 -2.45 27.36
N VAL A 61 7.35 -2.06 26.82
CA VAL A 61 6.57 -0.93 27.34
C VAL A 61 5.92 -1.34 28.65
N ARG A 62 6.13 -0.53 29.69
CA ARG A 62 5.43 -0.66 30.98
C ARG A 62 4.49 0.54 31.12
N PRO A 63 3.17 0.34 30.98
CA PRO A 63 2.21 1.41 31.18
C PRO A 63 2.38 2.03 32.57
N ARG A 64 2.41 3.36 32.64
CA ARG A 64 2.48 4.11 33.89
C ARG A 64 1.35 5.13 33.90
N SER A 65 0.46 5.01 34.87
CA SER A 65 -0.59 6.00 35.10
C SER A 65 -0.10 7.04 36.11
N PHE A 66 -0.47 8.29 35.86
CA PHE A 66 -0.22 9.42 36.75
C PHE A 66 -1.55 10.11 37.03
N LYS A 67 -1.70 10.68 38.23
CA LYS A 67 -2.88 11.46 38.58
C LYS A 67 -2.66 12.92 38.17
N ASN A 68 -3.74 13.63 37.86
CA ASN A 68 -3.67 15.07 37.62
C ASN A 68 -3.00 15.77 38.82
N GLY A 69 -2.06 16.67 38.55
CA GLY A 69 -1.26 17.35 39.58
C GLY A 69 -0.05 16.56 40.08
N THR A 70 0.23 15.36 39.53
CA THR A 70 1.47 14.64 39.83
C THR A 70 2.64 15.34 39.15
N LEU A 71 3.62 15.79 39.93
CA LEU A 71 4.86 16.34 39.39
C LEU A 71 5.73 15.19 38.85
N ILE A 72 6.11 15.28 37.58
CA ILE A 72 6.98 14.30 36.93
C ILE A 72 8.15 15.00 36.25
N LEU A 73 9.29 14.32 36.22
CA LEU A 73 10.41 14.74 35.38
C LEU A 73 10.19 14.19 33.97
N ARG A 74 9.93 15.07 33.02
CA ARG A 74 9.79 14.74 31.60
C ARG A 74 11.03 15.19 30.84
N LYS A 75 11.58 14.31 30.01
CA LYS A 75 12.59 14.72 29.04
C LYS A 75 11.88 15.47 27.90
N VAL A 76 12.23 16.75 27.73
CA VAL A 76 11.70 17.60 26.67
C VAL A 76 12.61 17.51 25.45
N PHE A 77 12.02 17.36 24.27
CA PHE A 77 12.70 17.45 22.97
C PHE A 77 12.16 18.68 22.23
N GLU A 78 12.89 19.20 21.24
CA GLU A 78 12.50 20.43 20.50
C GLU A 78 11.06 20.38 19.98
N ASN A 79 10.63 19.23 19.48
CA ASN A 79 9.27 18.97 18.97
C ASN A 79 8.17 18.83 20.05
N THR A 80 8.54 18.83 21.34
CA THR A 80 7.61 18.71 22.49
C THR A 80 7.75 19.86 23.47
N THR A 81 8.42 20.94 23.06
CA THR A 81 8.55 22.16 23.86
C THR A 81 7.22 22.90 23.93
N GLU A 82 6.65 22.99 25.12
CA GLU A 82 5.53 23.89 25.39
C GLU A 82 6.08 25.28 25.73
N THR A 83 5.63 26.31 25.01
CA THR A 83 6.08 27.69 25.23
C THR A 83 5.68 28.14 26.65
N GLY A 84 6.66 28.48 27.49
CA GLY A 84 6.43 28.92 28.87
C GLY A 84 6.51 27.81 29.93
N ALA A 85 6.86 26.58 29.56
CA ALA A 85 7.09 25.48 30.49
C ALA A 85 8.28 25.74 31.43
N GLY A 86 8.04 25.74 32.74
CA GLY A 86 9.10 25.73 33.76
C GLY A 86 9.82 24.38 33.85
N LYS A 87 10.94 24.29 34.60
CA LYS A 87 11.71 23.05 34.76
C LYS A 87 10.91 21.88 35.38
N PHE A 88 9.81 22.19 36.07
CA PHE A 88 8.87 21.22 36.64
C PHE A 88 7.46 21.56 36.14
N GLN A 89 6.76 20.56 35.60
CA GLN A 89 5.38 20.69 35.14
C GLN A 89 4.52 19.58 35.75
N ALA A 90 3.26 19.91 36.01
CA ALA A 90 2.23 18.93 36.37
C ALA A 90 1.81 18.14 35.14
N ASN A 91 1.42 16.88 35.36
CA ASN A 91 0.85 16.00 34.36
C ASN A 91 -0.68 16.10 34.30
#